data_AF-A0A846RUP3-F1
#
_entry.id   AF-A0A846RUP3-F1
#
_cell.length_a   1.000
_cell.length_b   1.000
_cell.length_c   1.000
_cell.angle_alpha   90.00
_cell.angle_beta   90.00
_cell.angle_gamma   90.00
#
_symmetry.space_group_name_H-M   'P 1'
#
loop_
_entity.id
_entity.type
_entity.pdbx_description
1 polymer ?
#
loop_
_entity_poly.entity_id
_entity_poly.type
_entity_poly.pdbx_seq_one_letter_code
_entity_poly.pdbx_strand_id
1 'polypeptide(L)'
;MKGSDLARAALNWLNGSTLLGLVAARLGHCELQSGTHGLIFAHRYSLSLPHASAFTLGNVVLFRAGPGTVAKRPALVAHEARHSTQYALCLGLPFLPLYFLAAGISVLLTGDPASRNPFERGAGLSDGGYVERPVRPALRRKRTMAQP
;
A
#
# COMPACT_ATOMS: atom_id res chain seq x y z
N MET A 1 4.02 12.81 17.04
CA MET A 1 2.94 12.06 16.36
C MET A 1 1.76 13.01 16.16
N LYS A 2 1.19 13.12 14.97
CA LYS A 2 0.09 14.08 14.71
C LYS A 2 -1.25 13.50 15.19
N GLY A 3 -2.23 14.35 15.51
CA GLY A 3 -3.57 13.88 15.96
C GLY A 3 -4.27 12.97 14.94
N SER A 4 -4.07 13.23 13.64
CA SER A 4 -4.58 12.37 12.56
C SER A 4 -3.97 10.96 12.57
N ASP A 5 -2.71 10.81 12.97
CA ASP A 5 -2.05 9.50 13.05
C ASP A 5 -2.63 8.66 14.19
N LEU A 6 -2.94 9.31 15.31
CA LEU A 6 -3.60 8.68 16.46
C LEU A 6 -5.02 8.20 16.11
N ALA A 7 -5.81 9.07 15.46
CA ALA A 7 -7.16 8.71 15.05
C ALA A 7 -7.16 7.52 14.09
N ARG A 8 -6.28 7.54 13.07
CA ARG A 8 -6.09 6.40 12.17
C ARG A 8 -5.68 5.13 12.91
N ALA A 9 -4.72 5.22 13.82
CA ALA A 9 -4.26 4.07 14.59
C ALA A 9 -5.41 3.44 15.40
N ALA A 10 -6.20 4.27 16.07
CA ALA A 10 -7.38 3.82 16.81
C ALA A 10 -8.39 3.11 15.89
N LEU A 11 -8.72 3.71 14.73
CA LEU A 11 -9.63 3.10 13.76
C LEU A 11 -9.13 1.73 13.26
N ASN A 12 -7.85 1.61 12.95
CA ASN A 12 -7.26 0.35 12.49
C ASN A 12 -7.13 -0.72 13.57
N TRP A 13 -7.03 -0.31 14.84
CA TRP A 13 -7.19 -1.22 15.97
C TRP A 13 -8.64 -1.69 16.11
N LEU A 14 -9.59 -0.77 16.07
CA LEU A 14 -11.03 -1.06 16.21
C LEU A 14 -11.55 -1.98 15.10
N ASN A 15 -11.10 -1.80 13.86
CA ASN A 15 -11.49 -2.64 12.73
C ASN A 15 -10.69 -3.95 12.62
N GLY A 16 -9.76 -4.22 13.54
CA GLY A 16 -8.98 -5.46 13.60
C GLY A 16 -7.86 -5.60 12.56
N SER A 17 -7.71 -4.65 11.63
CA SER A 17 -6.67 -4.73 10.59
C SER A 17 -5.24 -4.65 11.16
N THR A 18 -5.03 -3.86 12.22
CA THR A 18 -3.73 -3.82 12.92
C THR A 18 -3.40 -5.16 13.56
N LEU A 19 -4.39 -5.82 14.18
CA LEU A 19 -4.21 -7.16 14.76
C LEU A 19 -3.82 -8.17 13.68
N LEU A 20 -4.48 -8.14 12.53
CA LEU A 20 -4.11 -8.98 11.39
C LEU A 20 -2.68 -8.71 10.92
N GLY A 21 -2.27 -7.45 10.86
CA GLY A 21 -0.89 -7.07 10.53
C GLY A 21 0.13 -7.64 11.49
N LEU A 22 -0.17 -7.64 12.80
CA LEU A 22 0.70 -8.24 13.82
C LEU A 22 0.77 -9.76 13.69
N VAL A 23 -0.35 -10.42 13.39
CA VAL A 23 -0.38 -11.87 13.11
C VAL A 23 0.49 -12.18 11.87
N ALA A 24 0.34 -11.41 10.80
CA ALA A 24 1.16 -11.58 9.59
C ALA A 24 2.65 -11.35 9.87
N ALA A 25 3.00 -10.34 10.67
CA ALA A 25 4.38 -10.08 11.08
C ALA A 25 4.95 -11.24 11.92
N ARG A 26 4.13 -11.83 12.80
CA ARG A 26 4.51 -12.98 13.62
C ARG A 26 4.74 -14.24 12.79
N LEU A 27 3.90 -14.49 11.78
CA LEU A 27 4.05 -15.59 10.82
C LEU A 27 5.26 -15.36 9.89
N GLY A 28 5.55 -14.11 9.55
CA GLY A 28 6.71 -13.70 8.76
C GLY A 28 8.00 -13.53 9.54
N HIS A 29 8.05 -13.96 10.81
CA HIS A 29 9.22 -13.87 11.69
C HIS A 29 9.86 -12.48 11.74
N CYS A 30 9.03 -11.44 11.74
CA CYS A 30 9.50 -10.07 11.65
C CYS A 30 10.04 -9.52 12.97
N GLU A 31 10.98 -8.59 12.85
CA GLU A 31 11.43 -7.72 13.94
C GLU A 31 10.48 -6.51 14.02
N LEU A 32 9.74 -6.37 15.13
CA LEU A 32 8.83 -5.25 15.33
C LEU A 32 9.55 -4.04 15.92
N GLN A 33 9.29 -2.86 15.36
CA GLN A 33 9.80 -1.58 15.84
C GLN A 33 8.73 -0.50 15.71
N SER A 34 8.67 0.43 16.66
CA SER A 34 7.85 1.63 16.51
C SER A 34 8.38 2.49 15.36
N GLY A 35 7.50 2.78 14.40
CA GLY A 35 7.79 3.57 13.23
C GLY A 35 7.35 5.02 13.34
N THR A 36 7.69 5.81 12.33
CA THR A 36 7.12 7.15 12.15
C THR A 36 5.63 7.05 11.81
N HIS A 37 4.91 8.18 11.89
CA HIS A 37 3.46 8.23 11.66
C HIS A 37 2.64 7.32 12.59
N GLY A 38 3.14 6.92 13.77
CA GLY A 38 2.39 5.98 14.64
C GLY A 38 2.17 4.60 14.00
N LEU A 39 3.03 4.23 13.04
CA LEU A 39 3.04 2.91 12.42
C LEU A 39 3.87 1.93 13.28
N ILE A 40 3.62 0.65 13.06
CA ILE A 40 4.44 -0.44 13.57
C ILE A 40 5.21 -1.01 12.38
N PHE A 41 6.52 -0.90 12.38
CA PHE A 41 7.35 -1.50 11.34
C PHE A 41 7.66 -2.94 11.71
N ALA A 42 7.44 -3.84 10.76
CA ALA A 42 7.74 -5.25 10.85
C ALA A 42 8.83 -5.55 9.80
N HIS A 43 10.08 -5.64 10.23
CA HIS A 43 11.22 -5.80 9.34
C HIS A 43 11.57 -7.27 9.08
N ARG A 44 12.30 -7.51 7.99
CA ARG A 44 12.85 -8.83 7.61
C ARG A 44 11.79 -9.90 7.37
N TYR A 45 10.65 -9.50 6.79
CA TYR A 45 9.59 -10.42 6.42
C TYR A 45 10.11 -11.56 5.52
N SER A 46 9.97 -12.80 6.01
CA SER A 46 10.65 -13.97 5.44
C SER A 46 9.81 -14.84 4.51
N LEU A 47 8.47 -14.71 4.52
CA LEU A 47 7.61 -15.53 3.65
C LEU A 47 7.75 -15.15 2.18
N SER A 48 7.55 -16.11 1.28
CA SER A 48 7.70 -15.92 -0.17
C SER A 48 6.63 -14.99 -0.77
N LEU A 49 5.44 -14.94 -0.18
CA LEU A 49 4.34 -14.08 -0.59
C LEU A 49 3.99 -13.10 0.53
N PRO A 50 3.56 -11.87 0.20
CA PRO A 50 3.41 -11.30 -1.15
C PRO A 50 4.76 -10.87 -1.79
N HIS A 51 4.85 -10.88 -3.12
CA HIS A 51 6.04 -10.44 -3.88
C HIS A 51 6.14 -8.91 -3.96
N ALA A 52 6.20 -8.25 -2.81
CA ALA A 52 6.41 -6.81 -2.68
C ALA A 52 7.59 -6.52 -1.76
N SER A 53 8.23 -5.37 -1.93
CA SER A 53 9.34 -4.94 -1.06
C SER A 53 8.86 -4.49 0.32
N ALA A 54 7.63 -3.96 0.37
CA ALA A 54 6.87 -3.60 1.54
C ALA A 54 5.37 -3.81 1.28
N PHE A 55 4.57 -3.94 2.33
CA PHE A 55 3.11 -3.86 2.26
C PHE A 55 2.52 -3.49 3.62
N THR A 56 1.33 -2.88 3.60
CA THR A 56 0.64 -2.43 4.82
C THR A 56 -0.56 -3.30 5.15
N LEU A 57 -0.75 -3.58 6.45
CA LEU A 57 -1.95 -4.19 7.02
C LEU A 57 -2.38 -3.37 8.25
N GLY A 58 -3.43 -2.56 8.11
CA GLY A 58 -3.86 -1.64 9.18
C GLY A 58 -2.76 -0.62 9.51
N ASN A 59 -2.27 -0.61 10.75
CA ASN A 59 -1.13 0.21 11.17
C ASN A 59 0.24 -0.52 11.14
N VAL A 60 0.30 -1.75 10.66
CA VAL A 60 1.54 -2.52 10.55
C VAL A 60 2.06 -2.46 9.12
N VAL A 61 3.32 -2.06 8.95
CA VAL A 61 4.00 -2.06 7.66
C VAL A 61 5.06 -3.13 7.67
N LEU A 62 4.91 -4.13 6.81
CA LEU A 62 5.79 -5.27 6.68
C LEU A 62 6.82 -5.00 5.59
N PHE A 63 8.10 -5.02 5.95
CA PHE A 63 9.22 -4.80 5.04
C PHE A 63 10.02 -6.09 4.91
N ARG A 64 10.40 -6.45 3.67
CA ARG A 64 11.39 -7.50 3.46
C ARG A 64 12.79 -7.10 3.90
N ALA A 65 13.09 -5.80 3.80
CA ALA A 65 14.37 -5.26 4.19
C ALA A 65 14.48 -5.01 5.71
N GLY A 66 15.71 -4.97 6.23
CA GLY A 66 15.99 -4.62 7.62
C GLY A 66 15.86 -3.10 7.90
N PRO A 67 15.90 -2.70 9.19
CA PRO A 67 15.67 -1.31 9.61
C PRO A 67 16.58 -0.29 8.92
N GLY A 68 17.88 -0.58 8.78
CA GLY A 68 18.85 0.33 8.16
C GLY A 68 18.58 0.61 6.67
N THR A 69 18.02 -0.34 5.93
CA THR A 69 17.62 -0.13 4.52
C THR A 69 16.33 0.67 4.44
N VAL A 70 15.36 0.39 5.32
CA VAL A 70 14.08 1.11 5.37
C VAL A 70 14.27 2.57 5.78
N ALA A 71 15.17 2.85 6.72
CA ALA A 71 15.51 4.22 7.14
C ALA A 71 15.98 5.12 5.98
N LYS A 72 16.58 4.53 4.93
CA LYS A 72 17.03 5.24 3.73
C LYS A 72 15.91 5.47 2.70
N ARG A 73 14.68 5.04 2.97
CA ARG A 73 13.53 5.11 2.05
C ARG A 73 12.32 5.83 2.69
N PRO A 74 12.46 7.10 3.09
CA PRO A 74 11.38 7.84 3.74
C PRO A 74 10.14 8.02 2.84
N ALA A 75 10.32 8.11 1.51
CA ALA A 75 9.21 8.18 0.56
C ALA A 75 8.35 6.90 0.60
N LEU A 76 8.99 5.72 0.62
CA LEU A 76 8.29 4.45 0.76
C LEU A 76 7.51 4.39 2.07
N VAL A 77 8.08 4.84 3.18
CA VAL A 77 7.37 4.90 4.46
C VAL A 77 6.13 5.81 4.38
N ALA A 78 6.23 6.95 3.70
CA ALA A 78 5.09 7.85 3.50
C ALA A 78 4.00 7.22 2.61
N HIS A 79 4.39 6.43 1.59
CA HIS A 79 3.49 5.64 0.75
C HIS A 79 2.70 4.62 1.58
N GLU A 80 3.39 3.82 2.39
CA GLU A 80 2.77 2.83 3.29
C GLU A 80 1.87 3.50 4.35
N ALA A 81 2.25 4.68 4.85
CA ALA A 81 1.40 5.46 5.77
C ALA A 81 0.06 5.88 5.13
N ARG A 82 0.04 6.17 3.82
CA ARG A 82 -1.19 6.48 3.09
C ARG A 82 -2.05 5.23 2.91
N HIS A 83 -1.47 4.06 2.65
CA HIS A 83 -2.22 2.80 2.69
C HIS A 83 -2.83 2.51 4.06
N SER A 84 -2.12 2.82 5.14
CA SER A 84 -2.69 2.70 6.49
C SER A 84 -3.93 3.58 6.67
N THR A 85 -3.93 4.77 6.07
CA THR A 85 -5.11 5.66 6.07
C THR A 85 -6.24 5.06 5.25
N GLN A 86 -5.95 4.47 4.09
CA GLN A 86 -6.94 3.80 3.27
C GLN A 86 -7.58 2.61 4.00
N TYR A 87 -6.80 1.83 4.75
CA TYR A 87 -7.33 0.79 5.65
C TYR A 87 -8.37 1.36 6.63
N ALA A 88 -8.06 2.47 7.29
CA ALA A 88 -8.98 3.10 8.24
C ALA A 88 -10.26 3.58 7.56
N LEU A 89 -10.14 4.23 6.39
CA LEU A 89 -11.26 4.74 5.61
C LEU A 89 -12.12 3.62 5.00
N CYS A 90 -11.54 2.47 4.69
CA CYS A 90 -12.22 1.29 4.15
C CYS A 90 -12.67 0.31 5.25
N LEU A 91 -12.69 0.72 6.52
CA LEU A 91 -13.13 -0.11 7.66
C LEU A 91 -12.34 -1.42 7.82
N GLY A 92 -11.05 -1.40 7.50
CA GLY A 92 -10.13 -2.52 7.72
C GLY A 92 -10.09 -3.48 6.54
N LEU A 93 -10.60 -4.70 6.74
CA LEU A 93 -10.53 -5.79 5.76
C LEU A 93 -11.17 -5.51 4.39
N PRO A 94 -12.28 -4.75 4.25
CA PRO A 94 -12.86 -4.45 2.93
C PRO A 94 -11.89 -3.74 1.98
N PHE A 95 -10.84 -3.11 2.50
CA PHE A 95 -9.76 -2.56 1.68
C PHE A 95 -9.13 -3.59 0.74
N LEU A 96 -8.87 -4.81 1.21
CA LEU A 96 -8.18 -5.85 0.43
C LEU A 96 -8.91 -6.22 -0.87
N PRO A 97 -10.19 -6.65 -0.85
CA PRO A 97 -10.89 -6.98 -2.09
C PRO A 97 -11.04 -5.77 -3.02
N LEU A 98 -11.27 -4.56 -2.48
CA LEU A 98 -11.31 -3.34 -3.29
C LEU A 98 -9.98 -3.05 -3.97
N TYR A 99 -8.88 -3.20 -3.23
CA TYR A 99 -7.52 -3.02 -3.73
C TYR A 99 -7.20 -4.03 -4.84
N PHE A 100 -7.48 -5.32 -4.63
CA PHE A 100 -7.21 -6.35 -5.63
C PHE A 100 -8.07 -6.20 -6.89
N LEU A 101 -9.33 -5.79 -6.75
CA LEU A 101 -10.19 -5.48 -7.89
C LEU A 101 -9.63 -4.29 -8.70
N ALA A 102 -9.24 -3.22 -8.02
CA ALA A 102 -8.61 -2.06 -8.64
C ALA A 102 -7.29 -2.41 -9.33
N ALA A 103 -6.46 -3.24 -8.70
CA ALA A 103 -5.22 -3.73 -9.29
C ALA A 103 -5.49 -4.58 -10.54
N GLY A 104 -6.47 -5.49 -10.49
CA GLY A 104 -6.88 -6.31 -11.63
C GLY A 104 -7.35 -5.46 -12.82
N ILE A 105 -8.20 -4.46 -12.57
CA ILE A 105 -8.63 -3.50 -13.60
C ILE A 105 -7.42 -2.74 -14.17
N SER A 106 -6.48 -2.32 -13.31
CA SER A 106 -5.26 -1.64 -13.76
C SER A 106 -4.40 -2.53 -14.67
N VAL A 107 -4.23 -3.81 -14.33
CA VAL A 107 -3.51 -4.78 -15.17
C VAL A 107 -4.19 -4.96 -16.52
N LEU A 108 -5.52 -5.06 -16.56
CA LEU A 108 -6.26 -5.17 -17.82
C LEU A 108 -6.04 -3.92 -18.69
N LEU A 109 -6.07 -2.73 -18.11
CA LEU A 109 -5.94 -1.47 -18.83
C LEU A 109 -4.50 -1.15 -19.26
N THR A 110 -3.49 -1.47 -18.45
CA THR A 110 -2.11 -0.96 -18.61
C THR A 110 -1.03 -2.05 -18.60
N GLY A 111 -1.36 -3.28 -18.19
CA GLY A 111 -0.38 -4.33 -17.93
C GLY A 111 0.39 -4.16 -16.62
N ASP A 112 -0.03 -3.21 -15.78
CA ASP A 112 0.60 -2.88 -14.50
C ASP A 112 -0.47 -2.71 -13.41
N PRO A 113 -0.31 -3.31 -12.22
CA PRO A 113 -1.33 -3.28 -11.17
C PRO A 113 -1.48 -1.91 -10.48
N ALA A 114 -0.52 -0.99 -10.62
CA ALA A 114 -0.50 0.26 -9.89
C ALA A 114 -1.01 1.46 -10.72
N SER A 115 -0.69 1.51 -12.01
CA SER A 115 -0.86 2.68 -12.89
C SER A 115 -2.28 3.28 -12.93
N ARG A 116 -3.32 2.46 -12.81
CA ARG A 116 -4.74 2.86 -12.77
C ARG A 116 -5.45 2.41 -11.51
N ASN A 117 -4.72 1.94 -10.51
CA ASN A 117 -5.28 1.62 -9.21
C ASN A 117 -5.40 2.91 -8.38
N PRO A 118 -6.62 3.37 -8.02
CA PRO A 118 -6.81 4.59 -7.24
C PRO A 118 -6.14 4.54 -5.87
N PHE A 119 -5.98 3.35 -5.27
CA PHE A 119 -5.29 3.21 -3.99
C PHE A 119 -3.80 3.48 -4.12
N GLU A 120 -3.16 2.93 -5.14
CA GLU A 120 -1.74 3.16 -5.46
C GLU A 120 -1.47 4.61 -5.87
N ARG A 121 -2.34 5.19 -6.71
CA ARG A 121 -2.25 6.61 -7.07
C ARG A 121 -2.45 7.52 -5.87
N GLY A 122 -3.43 7.22 -5.02
CA GLY A 122 -3.70 7.95 -3.77
C GLY A 122 -2.58 7.78 -2.75
N ALA A 123 -1.83 6.68 -2.81
CA ALA A 123 -0.64 6.45 -2.02
C ALA A 123 0.65 6.99 -2.67
N GLY A 124 0.57 7.61 -3.85
CA GLY A 124 1.72 8.16 -4.56
C GLY A 124 2.60 7.07 -5.19
N LEU A 125 2.47 6.90 -6.52
CA LEU A 125 3.15 5.85 -7.28
C LEU A 125 4.69 5.92 -7.16
N SER A 126 5.27 7.10 -7.37
CA SER A 126 6.72 7.31 -7.32
C SER A 126 7.31 6.96 -5.97
N ASP A 127 6.57 7.24 -4.89
CA ASP A 127 7.00 6.99 -3.52
C ASP A 127 7.03 5.49 -3.21
N GLY A 128 6.14 4.72 -3.82
CA GLY A 128 6.14 3.25 -3.82
C GLY A 128 7.13 2.63 -4.81
N GLY A 129 7.81 3.44 -5.64
CA GLY A 129 8.76 2.98 -6.66
C GLY A 129 8.13 2.59 -7.99
N TYR A 130 6.86 2.93 -8.22
CA TYR A 130 6.15 2.65 -9.47
C TYR A 130 6.35 3.76 -10.49
N VAL A 131 6.47 3.36 -11.76
CA VAL A 131 6.44 4.24 -12.92
C VAL A 131 5.09 4.04 -13.63
N GLU A 132 4.31 5.10 -13.78
CA GLU A 132 2.99 5.02 -14.40
C GLU A 132 3.08 4.56 -15.86
N ARG A 133 2.31 3.53 -16.21
CA ARG A 133 2.21 3.01 -17.57
C ARG A 133 0.98 3.55 -18.30
N PRO A 134 1.10 3.82 -19.61
CA PRO A 134 -0.04 4.24 -20.41
C PRO A 134 -1.07 3.12 -20.55
N VAL A 135 -2.30 3.48 -20.90
CA VAL A 135 -3.32 2.52 -21.31
C VAL A 135 -2.84 1.78 -22.56
N ARG A 136 -3.06 0.46 -22.61
CA ARG A 136 -2.70 -0.39 -23.74
C ARG A 136 -3.24 0.22 -25.04
N PRO A 137 -2.43 0.28 -26.12
CA PRO A 137 -2.84 0.92 -27.37
C PRO A 137 -4.18 0.40 -27.93
N ALA A 138 -4.45 -0.90 -27.79
CA ALA A 138 -5.70 -1.53 -28.24
C ALA A 138 -6.96 -0.98 -27.55
N LEU A 139 -6.82 -0.42 -26.34
CA LEU A 139 -7.92 0.15 -25.55
C LEU A 139 -7.97 1.68 -25.66
N ARG A 140 -7.00 2.30 -26.34
CA ARG A 140 -6.97 3.75 -26.53
C ARG A 140 -8.07 4.12 -27.52
N ARG A 141 -9.19 4.63 -27.03
CA ARG A 141 -10.28 5.17 -27.86
C ARG A 141 -9.67 6.15 -28.86
N LYS A 142 -9.81 5.90 -30.17
CA LYS A 142 -9.48 6.89 -31.19
C LYS A 142 -10.40 8.08 -30.95
N ARG A 143 -9.90 9.15 -30.34
CA ARG A 143 -10.57 10.45 -30.42
C ARG A 143 -10.46 10.85 -31.88
N THR A 144 -11.45 10.50 -32.67
CA THR A 144 -11.67 11.12 -33.98
C THR A 144 -11.82 12.61 -33.68
N MET A 145 -10.78 13.40 -34.00
CA MET A 145 -10.93 14.83 -34.14
C MET A 145 -11.95 15.03 -35.25
N ALA A 146 -13.18 15.40 -34.89
CA ALA A 146 -13.96 16.23 -35.79
C ALA A 146 -13.22 17.58 -35.82
N GLN A 147 -12.47 17.83 -36.88
CA GLN A 147 -12.05 19.18 -37.22
C GLN A 147 -13.26 19.91 -37.84
N PRO A 148 -13.44 21.21 -37.56
CA PRO A 148 -14.54 22.02 -38.10
C PRO A 148 -14.42 22.23 -39.61
#